data_AF-A0A547LNL7-F1
#
_entry.id   AF-A0A547LNL7-F1
#
_cell.length_a   1.000
_cell.length_b   1.000
_cell.length_c   1.000
_cell.angle_alpha   90.00
_cell.angle_beta   90.00
_cell.angle_gamma   90.00
#
_symmetry.space_group_name_H-M   'P 1'
#
loop_
_entity.id
_entity.type
_entity.pdbx_description
1 polymer ?
#
loop_
_entity_poly.entity_id
_entity_poly.type
_entity_poly.pdbx_seq_one_letter_code
_entity_poly.pdbx_strand_id
1 'polypeptide(L)'
;MTIHTPTAPAPEPSRRIVAIDIVRGIALLAMASYHFTWDLEFFGYTDPGLTAFGWWKIYARCIASTFLFLVGVSLYLAHGQQIRWNGFWKRFAMVAGAAIAISVVTRIATPDGFIFFGILHEIALASLLGLAFLRLPALLTLVVAALVIAAPVYLRFEALDHPWLWWIGLSAINPRSNDYVPLFPWFGAVLVGIGVAKLASASGVRARLASLMPGRWANPLVFIGRHSLAFYLIHQPLLIGCVWLFSQVMPAQVETVQVNFLKTCQRSCEQTRNATFCSSYCSCMLTTLEGEAALDRLENNDQTAEFRAHLGDLGASCTGQTEDKMNEGGTQ
;
A
#
# COMPACT_ATOMS: atom_id res chain seq x y z
N MET A 1 -48.68 -49.34 20.76
CA MET A 1 -47.22 -49.18 20.53
C MET A 1 -47.04 -48.06 19.52
N THR A 2 -46.87 -46.84 20.00
CA THR A 2 -46.57 -45.67 19.17
C THR A 2 -45.06 -45.63 18.94
N ILE A 3 -44.65 -45.81 17.68
CA ILE A 3 -43.25 -45.76 17.28
C ILE A 3 -42.85 -44.28 17.26
N HIS A 4 -42.06 -43.85 18.25
CA HIS A 4 -41.39 -42.55 18.19
C HIS A 4 -40.25 -42.63 17.19
N THR A 5 -40.47 -42.08 15.99
CA THR A 5 -39.40 -41.83 15.02
C THR A 5 -38.45 -40.79 15.63
N PRO A 6 -37.15 -41.08 15.79
CA PRO A 6 -36.20 -40.10 16.29
C PRO A 6 -36.09 -38.96 15.27
N THR A 7 -36.51 -37.76 15.66
CA THR A 7 -36.25 -36.54 14.89
C THR A 7 -34.74 -36.34 14.84
N ALA A 8 -34.16 -36.41 13.63
CA ALA A 8 -32.75 -36.08 13.43
C ALA A 8 -32.49 -34.65 13.94
N PRO A 9 -31.40 -34.41 14.71
CA PRO A 9 -31.10 -33.07 15.20
C PRO A 9 -30.92 -32.13 14.02
N ALA A 10 -31.62 -30.98 14.08
CA ALA A 10 -31.48 -29.92 13.09
C ALA A 10 -30.01 -29.49 13.01
N PRO A 11 -29.47 -29.18 11.81
CA PRO A 11 -28.10 -28.74 11.68
C PRO A 11 -27.89 -27.45 12.48
N GLU A 12 -27.06 -27.54 13.51
CA GLU A 12 -26.65 -26.40 14.33
C GLU A 12 -26.15 -25.25 13.43
N PRO A 13 -26.71 -24.03 13.55
CA PRO A 13 -26.26 -22.91 12.75
C PRO A 13 -24.76 -22.70 12.97
N SER A 14 -24.00 -22.57 11.87
CA SER A 14 -22.53 -22.50 11.95
C SER A 14 -22.11 -21.37 12.90
N ARG A 15 -21.60 -21.73 14.08
CA ARG A 15 -21.21 -20.77 15.12
C ARG A 15 -20.09 -19.89 14.58
N ARG A 16 -20.31 -18.57 14.57
CA ARG A 16 -19.34 -17.57 14.09
C ARG A 16 -18.06 -17.66 14.93
N ILE A 17 -16.91 -17.69 14.28
CA ILE A 17 -15.61 -17.81 14.96
C ILE A 17 -15.12 -16.41 15.34
N VAL A 18 -15.29 -16.04 16.61
CA VAL A 18 -14.96 -14.71 17.14
C VAL A 18 -13.47 -14.38 16.96
N ALA A 19 -12.59 -15.37 17.06
CA ALA A 19 -11.15 -15.19 16.84
C ALA A 19 -10.83 -14.61 15.46
N ILE A 20 -11.59 -14.98 14.42
CA ILE A 20 -11.38 -14.44 13.06
C ILE A 20 -11.76 -12.96 13.00
N ASP A 21 -12.84 -12.56 13.69
CA ASP A 21 -13.23 -11.16 13.75
C ASP A 21 -12.18 -10.31 14.49
N ILE A 22 -11.56 -10.84 15.55
CA ILE A 22 -10.47 -10.17 16.27
C ILE A 22 -9.26 -9.96 15.36
N VAL A 23 -8.81 -11.00 14.66
CA VAL A 23 -7.66 -10.90 13.76
C VAL A 23 -7.93 -9.93 12.61
N ARG A 24 -9.16 -9.91 12.06
CA ARG A 24 -9.59 -8.89 11.10
C ARG A 24 -9.54 -7.49 11.69
N GLY A 25 -10.00 -7.30 12.93
CA GLY A 25 -9.95 -6.02 13.63
C GLY A 25 -8.52 -5.52 13.80
N ILE A 26 -7.59 -6.39 14.19
CA ILE A 26 -6.16 -6.07 14.32
C ILE A 26 -5.57 -5.68 12.95
N ALA A 27 -5.87 -6.45 11.89
CA ALA A 27 -5.40 -6.13 10.55
C ALA A 27 -5.91 -4.77 10.04
N LEU A 28 -7.16 -4.40 10.36
CA LEU A 28 -7.74 -3.10 10.02
C LEU A 28 -7.08 -1.94 10.77
N LEU A 29 -6.75 -2.12 12.05
CA LEU A 29 -6.00 -1.11 12.81
C LEU A 29 -4.56 -0.95 12.29
N ALA A 30 -3.89 -2.05 11.97
CA ALA A 30 -2.55 -2.02 11.38
C ALA A 30 -2.54 -1.29 10.02
N MET A 31 -3.55 -1.54 9.20
CA MET A 31 -3.77 -0.85 7.94
C MET A 31 -4.00 0.66 8.15
N ALA A 32 -4.86 1.04 9.10
CA ALA A 32 -5.09 2.44 9.44
C ALA A 32 -3.82 3.14 9.92
N SER A 33 -2.95 2.49 10.71
CA SER A 33 -1.68 3.09 11.13
C SER A 33 -0.68 3.25 9.98
N TYR A 34 -0.65 2.32 9.02
CA TYR A 34 0.16 2.48 7.81
C TYR A 34 -0.32 3.68 7.00
N HIS A 35 -1.63 3.76 6.73
CA HIS A 35 -2.21 4.87 5.97
C HIS A 35 -2.08 6.21 6.67
N PHE A 36 -2.19 6.27 7.99
CA PHE A 36 -1.91 7.48 8.75
C PHE A 36 -0.47 7.97 8.55
N THR A 37 0.50 7.05 8.52
CA THR A 37 1.90 7.41 8.25
C THR A 37 2.08 7.88 6.80
N TRP A 38 1.40 7.23 5.85
CA TRP A 38 1.36 7.68 4.46
C TRP A 38 0.74 9.08 4.31
N ASP A 39 -0.32 9.38 5.08
CA ASP A 39 -0.93 10.72 5.10
C ASP A 39 0.06 11.76 5.64
N LEU A 40 0.81 11.45 6.70
CA LEU A 40 1.86 12.35 7.21
C LEU A 40 2.94 12.61 6.15
N GLU A 41 3.34 11.60 5.38
CA GLU A 41 4.25 11.74 4.23
C GLU A 41 3.62 12.62 3.14
N PHE A 42 2.36 12.36 2.77
CA PHE A 42 1.63 13.11 1.75
C PHE A 42 1.49 14.60 2.08
N PHE A 43 1.32 14.94 3.36
CA PHE A 43 1.26 16.32 3.85
C PHE A 43 2.64 16.94 4.17
N GLY A 44 3.74 16.21 3.97
CA GLY A 44 5.10 16.72 4.17
C GLY A 44 5.58 16.78 5.63
N TYR A 45 4.92 16.07 6.55
CA TYR A 45 5.35 15.93 7.95
C TYR A 45 6.45 14.88 8.16
N THR A 46 6.72 14.07 7.15
CA THR A 46 7.78 13.05 7.17
C THR A 46 8.52 13.04 5.83
N ASP A 47 9.69 12.40 5.80
CA ASP A 47 10.54 12.38 4.61
C ASP A 47 9.83 11.73 3.41
N PRO A 48 9.94 12.33 2.20
CA PRO A 48 9.39 11.74 0.99
C PRO A 48 9.91 10.32 0.74
N GLY A 49 8.99 9.41 0.44
CA GLY A 49 9.28 8.00 0.19
C GLY A 49 9.34 7.13 1.44
N LEU A 50 9.20 7.67 2.66
CA LEU A 50 9.31 6.91 3.92
C LEU A 50 8.52 5.59 3.89
N THR A 51 7.27 5.63 3.44
CA THR A 51 6.39 4.47 3.43
C THR A 51 6.64 3.48 2.28
N ALA A 52 7.47 3.86 1.29
CA ALA A 52 7.73 3.09 0.08
C ALA A 52 8.95 2.15 0.16
N PHE A 53 9.81 2.27 1.18
CA PHE A 53 11.02 1.45 1.34
C PHE A 53 11.15 0.81 2.74
N GLY A 54 12.20 -0.01 2.89
CA GLY A 54 12.61 -0.58 4.18
C GLY A 54 11.52 -1.36 4.90
N TRP A 55 11.39 -1.12 6.21
CA TRP A 55 10.45 -1.84 7.07
C TRP A 55 8.99 -1.48 6.80
N TRP A 56 8.69 -0.24 6.38
CA TRP A 56 7.33 0.19 6.02
C TRP A 56 6.76 -0.60 4.85
N LYS A 57 7.60 -0.87 3.83
CA LYS A 57 7.21 -1.73 2.70
C LYS A 57 6.89 -3.17 3.13
N ILE A 58 7.67 -3.73 4.07
CA ILE A 58 7.42 -5.07 4.62
C ILE A 58 6.13 -5.06 5.44
N TYR A 59 5.92 -4.03 6.25
CA TYR A 59 4.72 -3.85 7.05
C TYR A 59 3.45 -3.82 6.19
N ALA A 60 3.44 -3.01 5.11
CA ALA A 60 2.36 -2.97 4.14
C ALA A 60 2.08 -4.36 3.53
N ARG A 61 3.13 -5.11 3.16
CA ARG A 61 3.01 -6.46 2.60
C ARG A 61 2.43 -7.46 3.59
N CYS A 62 2.81 -7.39 4.86
CA CYS A 62 2.25 -8.21 5.93
C CYS A 62 0.76 -7.91 6.14
N ILE A 63 0.37 -6.63 6.12
CA ILE A 63 -1.03 -6.20 6.23
C ILE A 63 -1.85 -6.77 5.07
N ALA A 64 -1.42 -6.53 3.83
CA ALA A 64 -2.11 -7.00 2.62
C ALA A 64 -2.23 -8.53 2.59
N SER A 65 -1.14 -9.24 2.90
CA SER A 65 -1.13 -10.71 2.98
C SER A 65 -2.11 -11.23 4.03
N THR A 66 -2.21 -10.54 5.18
CA THR A 66 -3.15 -10.91 6.25
C THR A 66 -4.60 -10.74 5.81
N PHE A 67 -4.95 -9.63 5.14
CA PHE A 67 -6.30 -9.44 4.59
C PHE A 67 -6.68 -10.52 3.59
N LEU A 68 -5.81 -10.80 2.63
CA LEU A 68 -6.05 -11.78 1.57
C LEU A 68 -6.12 -13.20 2.13
N PHE A 69 -5.25 -13.54 3.09
CA PHE A 69 -5.34 -14.79 3.84
C PHE A 69 -6.70 -14.93 4.52
N LEU A 70 -7.16 -13.90 5.24
CA LEU A 70 -8.46 -13.92 5.92
C LEU A 70 -9.63 -13.99 4.94
N VAL A 71 -9.50 -13.43 3.73
CA VAL A 71 -10.47 -13.57 2.65
C VAL A 71 -10.58 -15.04 2.23
N GLY A 72 -9.46 -15.72 2.02
CA GLY A 72 -9.41 -17.15 1.70
C GLY A 72 -10.03 -18.04 2.78
N VAL A 73 -9.66 -17.79 4.05
CA VAL A 73 -10.27 -18.48 5.21
C VAL A 73 -11.78 -18.27 5.21
N SER A 74 -12.23 -17.03 5.03
CA SER A 74 -13.66 -16.69 5.05
C SER A 74 -14.43 -17.30 3.88
N LEU A 75 -13.81 -17.38 2.70
CA LEU A 75 -14.40 -18.00 1.51
C LEU A 75 -14.65 -19.49 1.76
N TYR A 76 -13.65 -20.20 2.27
CA TYR A 76 -13.80 -21.62 2.60
C TYR A 76 -14.83 -21.86 3.71
N LEU A 77 -14.83 -21.06 4.78
CA LEU A 77 -15.82 -21.22 5.84
C LEU A 77 -17.26 -20.93 5.38
N ALA A 78 -17.45 -20.01 4.43
CA ALA A 78 -18.78 -19.65 3.93
C ALA A 78 -19.31 -20.59 2.83
N HIS A 79 -18.42 -21.17 2.02
CA HIS A 79 -18.78 -21.87 0.78
C HIS A 79 -18.13 -23.25 0.59
N GLY A 80 -17.32 -23.71 1.55
CA GLY A 80 -16.51 -24.93 1.40
C GLY A 80 -17.30 -26.23 1.25
N GLN A 81 -18.48 -26.34 1.89
CA GLN A 81 -19.37 -27.49 1.70
C GLN A 81 -20.32 -27.30 0.51
N GLN A 82 -20.97 -26.14 0.44
CA GLN A 82 -21.87 -25.76 -0.63
C GLN A 82 -21.70 -24.27 -0.93
N ILE A 83 -21.63 -23.92 -2.21
CA ILE A 83 -21.57 -22.53 -2.64
C ILE A 83 -22.93 -21.88 -2.38
N ARG A 84 -22.94 -20.84 -1.54
CA ARG A 84 -24.13 -20.08 -1.19
C ARG A 84 -24.25 -18.87 -2.12
N TRP A 85 -24.73 -19.10 -3.34
CA TRP A 85 -24.71 -18.12 -4.44
C TRP A 85 -25.30 -16.75 -4.07
N ASN A 86 -26.44 -16.71 -3.38
CA ASN A 86 -27.06 -15.43 -2.98
C ASN A 86 -26.15 -14.61 -2.05
N GLY A 87 -25.51 -15.28 -1.07
CA GLY A 87 -24.57 -14.64 -0.16
C GLY A 87 -23.26 -14.26 -0.84
N PHE A 88 -22.79 -15.10 -1.75
CA PHE A 88 -21.59 -14.86 -2.56
C PHE A 88 -21.75 -13.61 -3.42
N TRP A 89 -22.79 -13.55 -4.27
CA TRP A 89 -23.02 -12.44 -5.18
C TRP A 89 -23.31 -11.12 -4.46
N LYS A 90 -24.03 -11.17 -3.33
CA LYS A 90 -24.22 -9.97 -2.48
C LYS A 90 -22.88 -9.40 -2.02
N ARG A 91 -22.01 -10.25 -1.46
CA ARG A 91 -20.68 -9.81 -0.98
C ARG A 91 -19.80 -9.37 -2.15
N PHE A 92 -19.79 -10.11 -3.24
CA PHE A 92 -19.02 -9.80 -4.43
C PHE A 92 -19.41 -8.43 -4.99
N ALA A 93 -20.70 -8.16 -5.20
CA ALA A 93 -21.19 -6.89 -5.70
C ALA A 93 -20.83 -5.71 -4.77
N MET A 94 -20.92 -5.90 -3.45
CA MET A 94 -20.50 -4.87 -2.48
C MET A 94 -19.00 -4.55 -2.59
N VAL A 95 -18.14 -5.57 -2.68
CA VAL A 95 -16.69 -5.37 -2.77
C VAL A 95 -16.27 -4.82 -4.14
N ALA A 96 -16.81 -5.36 -5.23
CA ALA A 96 -16.53 -4.89 -6.58
C ALA A 96 -17.02 -3.45 -6.79
N GLY A 97 -18.21 -3.11 -6.30
CA GLY A 97 -18.72 -1.74 -6.33
C GLY A 97 -17.84 -0.78 -5.53
N ALA A 98 -17.38 -1.19 -4.35
CA ALA A 98 -16.44 -0.42 -3.55
C ALA A 98 -15.07 -0.23 -4.24
N ALA A 99 -14.56 -1.28 -4.90
CA ALA A 99 -13.31 -1.22 -5.66
C ALA A 99 -13.39 -0.18 -6.80
N ILE A 100 -14.46 -0.25 -7.60
CA ILE A 100 -14.73 0.70 -8.69
C ILE A 100 -14.86 2.13 -8.14
N ALA A 101 -15.62 2.32 -7.05
CA ALA A 101 -15.79 3.63 -6.43
C ALA A 101 -14.45 4.22 -5.98
N ILE A 102 -13.57 3.43 -5.37
CA ILE A 102 -12.23 3.88 -4.97
C ILE A 102 -11.41 4.30 -6.20
N SER A 103 -11.40 3.51 -7.28
CA SER A 103 -10.69 3.89 -8.51
C SER A 103 -11.22 5.21 -9.08
N VAL A 104 -12.53 5.42 -9.12
CA VAL A 104 -13.14 6.67 -9.60
C VAL A 104 -12.75 7.85 -8.72
N VAL A 105 -12.89 7.72 -7.39
CA VAL A 105 -12.56 8.80 -6.44
C VAL A 105 -11.08 9.16 -6.51
N THR A 106 -10.19 8.16 -6.52
CA THR A 106 -8.73 8.41 -6.59
C THR A 106 -8.29 8.91 -7.96
N ARG A 107 -9.00 8.57 -9.04
CA ARG A 107 -8.72 9.15 -10.36
C ARG A 107 -8.94 10.66 -10.40
N ILE A 108 -9.85 11.18 -9.56
CA ILE A 108 -10.13 12.61 -9.44
C ILE A 108 -9.23 13.25 -8.39
N ALA A 109 -9.06 12.62 -7.22
CA ALA A 109 -8.34 13.20 -6.09
C ALA A 109 -6.81 13.08 -6.20
N THR A 110 -6.29 12.00 -6.79
CA THR A 110 -4.86 11.68 -6.90
C THR A 110 -4.53 11.07 -8.28
N PRO A 111 -4.69 11.83 -9.39
CA PRO A 111 -4.66 11.28 -10.75
C PRO A 111 -3.37 10.53 -11.12
N ASP A 112 -2.21 10.96 -10.61
CA ASP A 112 -0.89 10.33 -10.86
C ASP A 112 -0.65 9.05 -10.06
N GLY A 113 -1.48 8.80 -9.05
CA GLY A 113 -1.42 7.64 -8.16
C GLY A 113 -2.76 6.94 -8.03
N PHE A 114 -3.67 7.11 -9.00
CA PHE A 114 -5.01 6.55 -8.90
C PHE A 114 -4.96 5.04 -8.72
N ILE A 115 -5.90 4.49 -7.96
CA ILE A 115 -5.89 3.07 -7.63
C ILE A 115 -6.42 2.29 -8.84
N PHE A 116 -5.49 1.80 -9.67
CA PHE A 116 -5.81 1.00 -10.86
C PHE A 116 -6.30 -0.41 -10.50
N PHE A 117 -5.53 -1.11 -9.66
CA PHE A 117 -5.84 -2.47 -9.23
C PHE A 117 -5.36 -2.69 -7.80
N GLY A 118 -6.10 -2.10 -6.85
CA GLY A 118 -5.84 -2.20 -5.42
C GLY A 118 -6.42 -3.46 -4.76
N ILE A 119 -6.27 -3.58 -3.45
CA ILE A 119 -6.63 -4.80 -2.71
C ILE A 119 -8.11 -5.18 -2.82
N LEU A 120 -9.05 -4.22 -2.94
CA LEU A 120 -10.47 -4.56 -3.14
C LEU A 120 -10.74 -5.20 -4.51
N HIS A 121 -10.00 -4.81 -5.55
CA HIS A 121 -10.08 -5.44 -6.87
C HIS A 121 -9.62 -6.89 -6.80
N GLU A 122 -8.48 -7.09 -6.14
CA GLU A 122 -7.94 -8.44 -5.93
C GLU A 122 -8.87 -9.29 -5.07
N ILE A 123 -9.46 -8.75 -4.00
CA ILE A 123 -10.44 -9.49 -3.18
C ILE A 123 -11.64 -9.93 -4.04
N ALA A 124 -12.13 -9.09 -4.93
CA ALA A 124 -13.22 -9.44 -5.83
C ALA A 124 -12.81 -10.57 -6.80
N LEU A 125 -11.69 -10.39 -7.51
CA LEU A 125 -11.15 -11.37 -8.45
C LEU A 125 -10.83 -12.71 -7.77
N ALA A 126 -10.05 -12.67 -6.69
CA ALA A 126 -9.67 -13.83 -5.91
C ALA A 126 -10.86 -14.55 -5.27
N SER A 127 -11.94 -13.84 -4.94
CA SER A 127 -13.18 -14.49 -4.46
C SER A 127 -13.83 -15.35 -5.53
N LEU A 128 -13.80 -14.94 -6.81
CA LEU A 128 -14.30 -15.74 -7.94
C LEU A 128 -13.36 -16.92 -8.21
N LEU A 129 -12.06 -16.64 -8.42
CA LEU A 129 -11.07 -17.67 -8.72
C LEU A 129 -10.96 -18.70 -7.59
N GLY A 130 -11.02 -18.25 -6.34
CA GLY A 130 -10.97 -19.08 -5.15
C GLY A 130 -12.09 -20.12 -5.06
N LEU A 131 -13.24 -19.91 -5.71
CA LEU A 131 -14.32 -20.91 -5.76
C LEU A 131 -13.85 -22.22 -6.39
N ALA A 132 -12.99 -22.15 -7.42
CA ALA A 132 -12.44 -23.34 -8.09
C ALA A 132 -11.56 -24.19 -7.15
N PHE A 133 -10.99 -23.58 -6.10
CA PHE A 133 -10.09 -24.24 -5.16
C PHE A 133 -10.79 -24.81 -3.93
N LEU A 134 -12.09 -24.50 -3.71
CA LEU A 134 -12.81 -24.94 -2.52
C LEU A 134 -12.93 -26.47 -2.42
N ARG A 135 -12.98 -27.17 -3.56
CA ARG A 135 -13.09 -28.64 -3.62
C ARG A 135 -11.77 -29.37 -3.78
N LEU A 136 -10.68 -28.69 -4.18
CA LEU A 136 -9.36 -29.31 -4.37
C LEU A 136 -8.73 -29.75 -3.04
N PRO A 137 -7.93 -30.83 -2.97
CA PRO A 137 -7.25 -31.22 -1.75
C PRO A 137 -6.39 -30.09 -1.15
N ALA A 138 -6.38 -29.95 0.17
CA ALA A 138 -5.72 -28.82 0.84
C ALA A 138 -4.23 -28.69 0.47
N LEU A 139 -3.51 -29.81 0.39
CA LEU A 139 -2.10 -29.82 0.01
C LEU A 139 -1.90 -29.34 -1.44
N LEU A 140 -2.76 -29.74 -2.37
CA LEU A 140 -2.71 -29.27 -3.75
C LEU A 140 -2.98 -27.76 -3.82
N THR A 141 -3.96 -27.25 -3.06
CA THR A 141 -4.21 -25.81 -2.96
C THR A 141 -2.98 -25.05 -2.46
N LEU A 142 -2.27 -25.59 -1.45
CA LEU A 142 -1.05 -24.97 -0.92
C LEU A 142 0.13 -25.02 -1.90
N VAL A 143 0.26 -26.10 -2.68
CA VAL A 143 1.27 -26.19 -3.76
C VAL A 143 0.99 -25.13 -4.82
N VAL A 144 -0.27 -24.98 -5.27
CA VAL A 144 -0.63 -23.92 -6.23
C VAL A 144 -0.39 -22.54 -5.62
N ALA A 145 -0.68 -22.33 -4.34
CA ALA A 145 -0.37 -21.09 -3.65
C ALA A 145 1.14 -20.75 -3.70
N ALA A 146 2.01 -21.73 -3.46
CA ALA A 146 3.45 -21.56 -3.55
C ALA A 146 3.90 -21.19 -4.98
N LEU A 147 3.32 -21.84 -6.00
CA LEU A 147 3.59 -21.50 -7.40
C LEU A 147 3.14 -20.08 -7.77
N VAL A 148 1.95 -19.66 -7.32
CA VAL A 148 1.45 -18.28 -7.51
C VAL A 148 2.37 -17.26 -6.84
N ILE A 149 2.86 -17.55 -5.64
CA ILE A 149 3.79 -16.66 -4.92
C ILE A 149 5.15 -16.58 -5.63
N ALA A 150 5.62 -17.70 -6.19
CA ALA A 150 6.90 -17.79 -6.88
C ALA A 150 6.87 -17.22 -8.31
N ALA A 151 5.71 -17.23 -8.98
CA ALA A 151 5.56 -16.79 -10.37
C ALA A 151 6.22 -15.44 -10.71
N PRO A 152 6.02 -14.34 -9.95
CA PRO A 152 6.63 -13.05 -10.31
C PRO A 152 8.15 -13.00 -10.13
N VAL A 153 8.79 -14.04 -9.58
CA VAL A 153 10.26 -14.17 -9.52
C VAL A 153 10.82 -14.72 -10.83
N TYR A 154 10.08 -15.59 -11.51
CA TYR A 154 10.58 -16.35 -12.68
C TYR A 154 9.86 -16.04 -13.99
N LEU A 155 8.64 -15.50 -13.93
CA LEU A 155 7.71 -15.40 -15.07
C LEU A 155 7.33 -13.94 -15.36
N ARG A 156 8.30 -13.02 -15.31
CA ARG A 156 8.08 -11.63 -15.75
C ARG A 156 8.40 -11.47 -17.22
N PHE A 157 7.49 -10.84 -17.96
CA PHE A 157 7.59 -10.70 -19.41
C PHE A 157 7.21 -9.28 -19.86
N GLU A 158 8.00 -8.69 -20.76
CA GLU A 158 7.71 -7.38 -21.38
C GLU A 158 6.39 -7.40 -22.18
N ALA A 159 5.99 -8.55 -22.70
CA ALA A 159 4.69 -8.73 -23.36
C ALA A 159 3.49 -8.44 -22.43
N LEU A 160 3.71 -8.41 -21.11
CA LEU A 160 2.70 -8.10 -20.09
C LEU A 160 2.79 -6.66 -19.58
N ASP A 161 3.65 -5.82 -20.17
CA ASP A 161 3.81 -4.40 -19.79
C ASP A 161 2.66 -3.51 -20.26
N HIS A 162 1.72 -4.05 -21.06
CA HIS A 162 0.55 -3.31 -21.52
C HIS A 162 -0.42 -3.01 -20.35
N PRO A 163 -0.97 -1.78 -20.24
CA PRO A 163 -1.82 -1.38 -19.10
C PRO A 163 -2.99 -2.31 -18.78
N TRP A 164 -3.58 -2.91 -19.82
CA TRP A 164 -4.70 -3.85 -19.67
C TRP A 164 -4.31 -5.20 -19.05
N LEU A 165 -3.02 -5.49 -18.94
CA LEU A 165 -2.46 -6.75 -18.41
C LEU A 165 -1.79 -6.56 -17.05
N TRP A 166 -1.63 -5.33 -16.56
CA TRP A 166 -0.97 -5.07 -15.28
C TRP A 166 -1.64 -5.76 -14.09
N TRP A 167 -2.96 -5.95 -14.12
CA TRP A 167 -3.67 -6.67 -13.06
C TRP A 167 -3.18 -8.12 -12.88
N ILE A 168 -2.49 -8.70 -13.86
CA ILE A 168 -1.86 -10.03 -13.74
C ILE A 168 -0.70 -9.98 -12.74
N GLY A 169 0.14 -8.93 -12.76
CA GLY A 169 1.29 -8.81 -11.84
C GLY A 169 2.57 -9.52 -12.29
N LEU A 170 2.64 -9.89 -13.56
CA LEU A 170 3.80 -10.50 -14.22
C LEU A 170 4.46 -9.56 -15.25
N SER A 171 4.13 -8.27 -15.16
CA SER A 171 4.76 -7.19 -15.92
C SER A 171 6.23 -7.02 -15.52
N ALA A 172 7.11 -6.69 -16.47
CA ALA A 172 8.49 -6.31 -16.19
C ALA A 172 8.54 -4.95 -15.48
N ILE A 173 7.66 -4.02 -15.89
CA ILE A 173 7.51 -2.68 -15.30
C ILE A 173 6.17 -2.59 -14.58
N ASN A 174 6.19 -2.28 -13.28
CA ASN A 174 4.95 -2.09 -12.52
C ASN A 174 4.40 -0.67 -12.72
N PRO A 175 3.07 -0.51 -12.78
CA PRO A 175 2.46 0.80 -12.82
C PRO A 175 2.65 1.56 -11.51
N ARG A 176 2.71 2.89 -11.61
CA ARG A 176 2.56 3.77 -10.45
C ARG A 176 1.09 3.82 -10.04
N SER A 177 0.79 3.39 -8.81
CA SER A 177 -0.55 3.39 -8.22
C SER A 177 -0.41 3.40 -6.70
N ASN A 178 -1.21 4.19 -5.99
CA ASN A 178 -1.14 4.32 -4.53
C ASN A 178 -1.49 3.00 -3.81
N ASP A 179 -2.25 2.13 -4.48
CA ASP A 179 -2.47 0.75 -4.06
C ASP A 179 -2.39 -0.15 -5.30
N TYR A 180 -1.47 -1.11 -5.29
CA TYR A 180 -1.25 -2.04 -6.40
C TYR A 180 -1.04 -3.46 -5.88
N VAL A 181 -2.10 -4.26 -6.03
CA VAL A 181 -2.20 -5.63 -5.53
C VAL A 181 -2.68 -6.52 -6.68
N PRO A 182 -1.83 -6.81 -7.68
CA PRO A 182 -2.22 -7.65 -8.83
C PRO A 182 -2.44 -9.12 -8.43
N LEU A 183 -2.91 -9.95 -9.36
CA LEU A 183 -3.18 -11.37 -9.12
C LEU A 183 -1.93 -12.12 -8.58
N PHE A 184 -0.78 -11.93 -9.20
CA PHE A 184 0.49 -12.51 -8.77
C PHE A 184 1.33 -11.48 -8.00
N PRO A 185 1.82 -11.77 -6.78
CA PRO A 185 1.73 -13.02 -6.03
C PRO A 185 0.50 -13.13 -5.10
N TRP A 186 -0.35 -12.11 -5.06
CA TRP A 186 -1.28 -11.85 -3.96
C TRP A 186 -2.41 -12.88 -3.83
N PHE A 187 -2.88 -13.44 -4.94
CA PHE A 187 -3.83 -14.56 -4.92
C PHE A 187 -3.31 -15.76 -4.13
N GLY A 188 -1.98 -15.93 -4.09
CA GLY A 188 -1.33 -16.95 -3.29
C GLY A 188 -1.69 -16.86 -1.82
N ALA A 189 -1.78 -15.67 -1.23
CA ALA A 189 -2.19 -15.49 0.16
C ALA A 189 -3.63 -15.97 0.39
N VAL A 190 -4.54 -15.72 -0.56
CA VAL A 190 -5.93 -16.22 -0.54
C VAL A 190 -5.94 -17.74 -0.59
N LEU A 191 -5.17 -18.36 -1.48
CA LEU A 191 -5.05 -19.82 -1.57
C LEU A 191 -4.45 -20.45 -0.31
N VAL A 192 -3.44 -19.83 0.30
CA VAL A 192 -2.93 -20.24 1.62
C VAL A 192 -4.05 -20.18 2.66
N GLY A 193 -4.86 -19.13 2.67
CA GLY A 193 -6.03 -19.01 3.54
C GLY A 193 -7.04 -20.15 3.37
N ILE A 194 -7.36 -20.51 2.12
CA ILE A 194 -8.23 -21.66 1.81
C ILE A 194 -7.60 -22.96 2.31
N GLY A 195 -6.34 -23.23 1.94
CA GLY A 195 -5.63 -24.46 2.32
C GLY A 195 -5.52 -24.65 3.83
N VAL A 196 -5.13 -23.60 4.56
CA VAL A 196 -5.05 -23.63 6.03
C VAL A 196 -6.42 -23.84 6.67
N ALA A 197 -7.47 -23.17 6.18
CA ALA A 197 -8.82 -23.34 6.72
C ALA A 197 -9.37 -24.77 6.49
N LYS A 198 -9.01 -25.41 5.37
CA LYS A 198 -9.31 -26.82 5.09
C LYS A 198 -8.62 -27.75 6.09
N LEU A 199 -7.31 -27.59 6.28
CA LEU A 199 -6.55 -28.39 7.24
C LEU A 199 -7.08 -28.20 8.67
N ALA A 200 -7.36 -26.96 9.08
CA ALA A 200 -7.92 -26.66 10.40
C ALA A 200 -9.33 -27.24 10.63
N SER A 201 -10.11 -27.40 9.55
CA SER A 201 -11.43 -28.04 9.63
C SER A 201 -11.34 -29.56 9.72
N ALA A 202 -10.36 -30.17 9.05
CA ALA A 202 -10.11 -31.61 9.11
C ALA A 202 -9.51 -32.06 10.46
N SER A 203 -8.68 -31.22 11.09
CA SER A 203 -7.99 -31.53 12.35
C SER A 203 -8.77 -31.18 13.63
N GLY A 204 -10.02 -30.70 13.52
CA GLY A 204 -10.84 -30.27 14.66
C GLY A 204 -10.42 -28.94 15.31
N VAL A 205 -9.33 -28.31 14.85
CA VAL A 205 -8.87 -26.97 15.30
C VAL A 205 -9.97 -25.92 15.13
N ARG A 206 -10.78 -26.02 14.07
CA ARG A 206 -11.95 -25.15 13.86
C ARG A 206 -12.91 -25.17 15.06
N ALA A 207 -13.21 -26.34 15.61
CA ALA A 207 -14.13 -26.46 16.74
C ALA A 207 -13.53 -25.79 18.00
N ARG A 208 -12.22 -25.96 18.22
CA ARG A 208 -11.50 -25.30 19.33
C ARG A 208 -11.53 -23.78 19.22
N LEU A 209 -11.28 -23.23 18.02
CA LEU A 209 -11.36 -21.79 17.77
C LEU A 209 -12.79 -21.25 17.96
N ALA A 210 -13.81 -22.03 17.60
CA ALA A 210 -15.21 -21.65 17.78
C ALA A 210 -15.66 -21.69 19.25
N SER A 211 -15.00 -22.49 20.10
CA SER A 211 -15.26 -22.52 21.55
C SER A 211 -14.54 -21.43 22.33
N LEU A 212 -13.62 -20.68 21.72
CA LEU A 212 -12.96 -19.57 22.40
C LEU A 212 -14.00 -18.49 22.75
N MET A 213 -13.99 -18.07 24.01
CA MET A 213 -14.77 -16.95 24.52
C MET A 213 -13.81 -15.85 24.96
N PRO A 214 -13.43 -14.93 24.05
CA PRO A 214 -12.54 -13.82 24.38
C PRO A 214 -13.18 -12.92 25.45
N GLY A 215 -12.33 -12.33 26.30
CA GLY A 215 -12.78 -11.34 27.29
C GLY A 215 -13.36 -10.08 26.64
N ARG A 216 -14.04 -9.24 27.46
CA ARG A 216 -14.71 -8.01 27.00
C ARG A 216 -13.78 -7.01 26.29
N TRP A 217 -12.48 -7.06 26.56
CA TRP A 217 -11.46 -6.24 25.91
C TRP A 217 -11.39 -6.47 24.38
N ALA A 218 -11.83 -7.63 23.90
CA ALA A 218 -11.84 -7.94 22.47
C ALA A 218 -13.04 -7.34 21.72
N ASN A 219 -14.05 -6.82 22.44
CA ASN A 219 -15.29 -6.32 21.84
C ASN A 219 -15.07 -5.22 20.77
N PRO A 220 -14.18 -4.23 20.95
CA PRO A 220 -13.89 -3.24 19.91
C PRO A 220 -13.30 -3.89 18.65
N LEU A 221 -12.34 -4.82 18.82
CA LEU A 221 -11.73 -5.53 17.70
C LEU A 221 -12.76 -6.40 16.95
N VAL A 222 -13.62 -7.08 17.69
CA VAL A 222 -14.73 -7.84 17.11
C VAL A 222 -15.65 -6.93 16.32
N PHE A 223 -16.07 -5.79 16.90
CA PHE A 223 -16.93 -4.81 16.24
C PHE A 223 -16.33 -4.32 14.91
N ILE A 224 -15.08 -3.88 14.93
CA ILE A 224 -14.34 -3.47 13.73
C ILE A 224 -14.30 -4.62 12.70
N GLY A 225 -13.97 -5.83 13.15
CA GLY A 225 -13.95 -7.02 12.29
C GLY A 225 -15.31 -7.38 11.68
N ARG A 226 -16.43 -7.15 12.40
CA ARG A 226 -17.79 -7.37 11.89
C ARG A 226 -18.17 -6.36 10.82
N HIS A 227 -17.72 -5.11 10.97
CA HIS A 227 -17.98 -4.00 10.07
C HIS A 227 -16.77 -3.68 9.16
N SER A 228 -15.98 -4.71 8.83
CA SER A 228 -14.68 -4.58 8.15
C SER A 228 -14.72 -3.74 6.87
N LEU A 229 -15.70 -3.95 5.97
CA LEU A 229 -15.81 -3.15 4.75
C LEU A 229 -16.11 -1.67 5.03
N ALA A 230 -16.97 -1.38 6.01
CA ALA A 230 -17.29 -0.01 6.38
C ALA A 230 -16.07 0.69 6.98
N PHE A 231 -15.37 0.04 7.91
CA PHE A 231 -14.11 0.56 8.46
C PHE A 231 -13.07 0.79 7.35
N TYR A 232 -12.92 -0.20 6.46
CA TYR A 232 -12.00 -0.11 5.33
C TYR A 232 -12.31 1.09 4.43
N LEU A 233 -13.57 1.42 4.18
CA LEU A 233 -13.91 2.58 3.34
C LEU A 233 -13.80 3.92 4.06
N ILE A 234 -14.07 3.94 5.37
CA ILE A 234 -14.13 5.18 6.16
C ILE A 234 -12.74 5.62 6.64
N HIS A 235 -11.81 4.69 6.90
CA HIS A 235 -10.54 5.04 7.54
C HIS A 235 -9.75 6.08 6.73
N GLN A 236 -9.59 5.92 5.42
CA GLN A 236 -8.74 6.82 4.63
C GLN A 236 -9.33 8.24 4.52
N PRO A 237 -10.62 8.46 4.15
CA PRO A 237 -11.22 9.80 4.19
C PRO A 237 -11.17 10.46 5.57
N LEU A 238 -11.32 9.66 6.64
CA LEU A 238 -11.25 10.17 8.01
C LEU A 238 -9.83 10.59 8.36
N LEU A 239 -8.83 9.73 8.16
CA LEU A 239 -7.43 9.99 8.50
C LEU A 239 -6.88 11.17 7.70
N ILE A 240 -7.08 11.18 6.37
CA ILE A 240 -6.62 12.27 5.52
C ILE A 240 -7.30 13.59 5.90
N GLY A 241 -8.60 13.56 6.24
CA GLY A 241 -9.34 14.73 6.72
C GLY A 241 -8.82 15.24 8.07
N CYS A 242 -8.45 14.35 8.98
CA CYS A 242 -7.82 14.71 10.26
C CYS A 242 -6.46 15.36 10.07
N VAL A 243 -5.59 14.78 9.22
CA VAL A 243 -4.27 15.36 8.92
C VAL A 243 -4.41 16.70 8.19
N TRP A 244 -5.36 16.81 7.25
CA TRP A 244 -5.67 18.08 6.58
C TRP A 244 -6.12 19.17 7.56
N LEU A 245 -7.02 18.86 8.50
CA LEU A 245 -7.45 19.80 9.54
C LEU A 245 -6.28 20.21 10.44
N PHE A 246 -5.43 19.26 10.81
CA PHE A 246 -4.21 19.55 11.57
C PHE A 246 -3.26 20.46 10.80
N SER A 247 -3.13 20.27 9.48
CA SER A 247 -2.25 21.09 8.63
C SER A 247 -2.72 22.52 8.44
N GLN A 248 -4.00 22.81 8.67
CA GLN A 248 -4.48 24.20 8.70
C GLN A 248 -3.98 24.97 9.93
N VAL A 249 -3.68 24.26 11.03
CA VAL A 249 -3.26 24.86 12.30
C VAL A 249 -1.74 24.79 12.50
N MET A 250 -1.12 23.68 12.07
CA MET A 250 0.31 23.45 12.17
C MET A 250 0.87 23.04 10.81
N PRO A 251 1.05 23.95 9.84
CA PRO A 251 1.52 23.60 8.50
C PRO A 251 2.88 22.90 8.57
N ALA A 252 3.02 21.84 7.78
CA ALA A 252 4.28 21.12 7.65
C ALA A 252 5.39 22.09 7.20
N GLN A 253 6.58 21.96 7.79
CA GLN A 253 7.76 22.71 7.40
C GLN A 253 8.34 22.04 6.14
N VAL A 254 7.62 22.14 5.02
CA VAL A 254 8.13 21.65 3.74
C VAL A 254 9.24 22.60 3.31
N GLU A 255 10.50 22.17 3.45
CA GLU A 255 11.64 22.92 2.92
C GLU A 255 11.44 23.07 1.40
N THR A 256 11.37 24.30 0.91
CA THR A 256 11.17 24.55 -0.53
C THR A 256 12.35 24.00 -1.33
N VAL A 257 12.15 23.76 -2.64
CA VAL A 257 13.23 23.28 -3.54
C VAL A 257 14.47 24.16 -3.43
N GLN A 258 14.29 25.47 -3.27
CA GLN A 258 15.34 26.45 -3.01
C GLN A 258 16.12 26.17 -1.73
N VAL A 259 15.42 25.96 -0.61
CA VAL A 259 16.05 25.69 0.69
C VAL A 259 16.85 24.39 0.64
N ASN A 260 16.26 23.35 0.04
CA ASN A 260 16.93 22.06 -0.16
C ASN A 260 18.16 22.17 -1.06
N PHE A 261 18.07 22.94 -2.15
CA PHE A 261 19.19 23.21 -3.05
C PHE A 261 20.33 23.93 -2.31
N LEU A 262 20.03 25.03 -1.62
CA LEU A 262 21.03 25.82 -0.89
C LEU A 262 21.74 24.96 0.16
N LYS A 263 20.99 24.20 0.96
CA LYS A 263 21.51 23.31 1.99
C LYS A 263 22.42 22.23 1.42
N THR A 264 22.03 21.61 0.29
CA THR A 264 22.82 20.56 -0.36
C THR A 264 24.07 21.13 -1.04
N CYS A 265 23.93 22.26 -1.75
CA CYS A 265 25.03 22.97 -2.40
C CYS A 265 26.08 23.42 -1.37
N GLN A 266 25.66 24.07 -0.27
CA GLN A 266 26.56 24.55 0.77
C GLN A 266 27.32 23.39 1.41
N ARG A 267 26.62 22.32 1.80
CA ARG A 267 27.25 21.12 2.39
C ARG A 267 28.31 20.51 1.47
N SER A 268 28.09 20.51 0.15
CA SER A 268 29.06 20.01 -0.82
C SER A 268 30.23 20.97 -1.01
N CYS A 269 29.96 22.27 -1.14
CA CYS A 269 30.97 23.29 -1.35
C CYS A 269 31.93 23.41 -0.15
N GLU A 270 31.40 23.35 1.06
CA GLU A 270 32.17 23.49 2.31
C GLU A 270 33.17 22.35 2.55
N GLN A 271 33.10 21.27 1.76
CA GLN A 271 34.13 20.23 1.76
C GLN A 271 35.47 20.75 1.20
N THR A 272 35.45 21.84 0.43
CA THR A 272 36.62 22.36 -0.29
C THR A 272 36.88 23.85 -0.07
N ARG A 273 35.85 24.63 0.28
CA ARG A 273 35.90 26.09 0.48
C ARG A 273 35.28 26.47 1.82
N ASN A 274 35.39 27.75 2.22
CA ASN A 274 34.83 28.24 3.48
C ASN A 274 33.33 28.59 3.37
N ALA A 275 32.66 28.69 4.52
CA ALA A 275 31.22 28.96 4.59
C ALA A 275 30.79 30.28 3.91
N THR A 276 31.59 31.33 4.01
CA THR A 276 31.30 32.65 3.40
C THR A 276 31.30 32.57 1.87
N PHE A 277 32.31 31.89 1.31
CA PHE A 277 32.38 31.60 -0.12
C PHE A 277 31.18 30.75 -0.55
N CYS A 278 30.92 29.65 0.15
CA CYS A 278 29.86 28.72 -0.21
C CYS A 278 28.46 29.33 -0.13
N SER A 279 28.21 30.20 0.84
CA SER A 279 26.95 30.93 0.92
C SER A 279 26.71 31.82 -0.31
N SER A 280 27.72 32.58 -0.72
CA SER A 280 27.64 33.48 -1.88
C SER A 280 27.56 32.71 -3.21
N TYR A 281 28.39 31.66 -3.35
CA TYR A 281 28.41 30.77 -4.51
C TYR A 281 27.06 30.07 -4.71
N CYS A 282 26.53 29.44 -3.66
CA CYS A 282 25.26 28.72 -3.77
C CYS A 282 24.06 29.64 -3.99
N SER A 283 24.10 30.87 -3.47
CA SER A 283 23.11 31.91 -3.79
C SER A 283 23.16 32.29 -5.27
N CYS A 284 24.35 32.52 -5.84
CA CYS A 284 24.52 32.78 -7.28
C CYS A 284 23.96 31.63 -8.15
N MET A 285 24.32 30.39 -7.80
CA MET A 285 23.83 29.20 -8.51
C MET A 285 22.30 29.13 -8.48
N LEU A 286 21.69 29.31 -7.30
CA LEU A 286 20.23 29.25 -7.15
C LEU A 286 19.55 30.34 -7.98
N THR A 287 19.96 31.60 -7.82
CA THR A 287 19.33 32.74 -8.52
C THR A 287 19.40 32.58 -10.04
N THR A 288 20.50 32.03 -10.57
CA THR A 288 20.64 31.82 -12.01
C THR A 288 19.76 30.66 -12.50
N LEU A 289 19.73 29.54 -11.77
CA LEU A 289 18.86 28.41 -12.08
C LEU A 289 17.37 28.77 -12.01
N GLU A 290 16.98 29.64 -11.07
CA GLU A 290 15.62 30.18 -11.00
C GLU A 290 15.31 31.11 -12.18
N GLY A 291 16.23 32.01 -12.52
CA GLY A 291 16.08 32.93 -13.66
C GLY A 291 15.92 32.22 -15.01
N GLU A 292 16.49 31.02 -15.14
CA GLU A 292 16.42 30.18 -16.34
C GLU A 292 15.29 29.15 -16.32
N ALA A 293 14.47 29.10 -15.25
CA ALA A 293 13.49 28.03 -15.01
C ALA A 293 14.10 26.61 -15.11
N ALA A 294 15.38 26.47 -14.74
CA ALA A 294 16.14 25.24 -14.84
C ALA A 294 16.18 24.46 -13.51
N LEU A 295 15.66 25.04 -12.42
CA LEU A 295 15.61 24.39 -11.10
C LEU A 295 14.80 23.09 -11.11
N ASP A 296 13.68 23.07 -11.84
CA ASP A 296 12.83 21.88 -11.99
C ASP A 296 13.56 20.74 -12.72
N ARG A 297 14.46 21.06 -13.66
CA ARG A 297 15.28 20.05 -14.35
C ARG A 297 16.27 19.39 -13.40
N LEU A 298 16.81 20.18 -12.47
CA LEU A 298 17.70 19.69 -11.42
C LEU A 298 16.95 18.79 -10.42
N GLU A 299 15.74 19.19 -10.01
CA GLU A 299 14.88 18.39 -9.12
C GLU A 299 14.49 17.04 -9.76
N ASN A 300 14.16 17.06 -11.06
CA ASN A 300 13.84 15.86 -11.83
C ASN A 300 15.06 15.00 -12.19
N ASN A 301 16.24 15.35 -11.66
CA ASN A 301 17.49 14.64 -11.87
C ASN A 301 17.81 14.47 -13.37
N ASP A 302 17.68 15.54 -14.16
CA ASP A 302 18.08 15.56 -15.57
C ASP A 302 19.59 15.25 -15.69
N GLN A 303 19.93 14.17 -16.40
CA GLN A 303 21.29 13.68 -16.58
C GLN A 303 21.80 13.86 -18.02
N THR A 304 21.11 14.68 -18.84
CA THR A 304 21.55 14.98 -20.20
C THR A 304 22.94 15.62 -20.22
N ALA A 305 23.73 15.29 -21.23
CA ALA A 305 25.09 15.81 -21.38
C ALA A 305 25.11 17.35 -21.48
N GLU A 306 24.10 17.91 -22.16
CA GLU A 306 23.89 19.35 -22.28
C GLU A 306 23.65 20.01 -20.92
N PHE A 307 22.74 19.46 -20.11
CA PHE A 307 22.44 20.03 -18.79
C PHE A 307 23.63 19.93 -17.84
N ARG A 308 24.38 18.82 -17.88
CA ARG A 308 25.60 18.66 -17.08
C ARG A 308 26.68 19.67 -17.48
N ALA A 309 26.85 19.94 -18.78
CA ALA A 309 27.78 20.96 -19.26
C ALA A 309 27.36 22.35 -18.77
N HIS A 310 26.06 22.67 -18.90
CA HIS A 310 25.49 23.92 -18.42
C HIS A 310 25.72 24.15 -16.91
N LEU A 311 25.49 23.12 -16.08
CA LEU A 311 25.76 23.21 -14.64
C LEU A 311 27.24 23.45 -14.34
N GLY A 312 28.15 22.87 -15.14
CA GLY A 312 29.59 23.09 -15.01
C GLY A 312 29.99 24.53 -15.34
N ASP A 313 29.50 25.06 -16.46
CA ASP A 313 29.75 26.44 -16.91
C ASP A 313 29.19 27.45 -15.90
N LEU A 314 27.98 27.18 -15.39
CA LEU A 314 27.36 27.99 -14.35
C LEU A 314 28.18 27.97 -13.06
N GLY A 315 28.69 26.80 -12.65
CA GLY A 315 29.59 26.68 -11.50
C GLY A 315 30.88 27.50 -11.66
N ALA A 316 31.47 27.52 -12.85
CA ALA A 316 32.66 28.34 -13.12
C ALA A 316 32.34 29.85 -13.06
N SER A 317 31.22 30.28 -13.65
CA SER A 317 30.75 31.67 -13.61
C SER A 317 30.50 32.15 -12.17
N CYS A 318 29.76 31.36 -11.38
CA CYS A 318 29.46 31.69 -9.99
C CYS A 318 30.70 31.64 -9.09
N THR A 319 31.68 30.80 -9.41
CA THR A 319 33.00 30.82 -8.73
C THR A 319 33.68 32.17 -8.95
N GLY A 320 33.81 32.62 -10.20
CA GLY A 320 34.44 33.91 -10.53
C GLY A 320 33.72 35.09 -9.87
N GLN A 321 32.40 35.15 -9.98
CA GLN A 321 31.61 36.22 -9.33
C GLN A 321 31.76 36.26 -7.80
N THR A 322 31.91 35.08 -7.18
CA THR A 322 32.10 35.00 -5.73
C THR A 322 33.51 35.43 -5.34
N GLU A 323 34.54 34.99 -6.07
CA GLU A 323 35.94 35.41 -5.82
C GLU A 323 36.10 36.92 -6.00
N ASP A 324 35.52 37.51 -7.05
CA ASP A 324 35.52 38.96 -7.29
C ASP A 324 34.85 39.72 -6.15
N LYS A 325 33.64 39.32 -5.74
CA LYS A 325 32.92 39.94 -4.61
C LYS A 325 33.68 39.84 -3.30
N MET A 326 34.36 38.73 -3.05
CA MET A 326 35.15 38.54 -1.82
C MET A 326 36.42 39.37 -1.82
N ASN A 327 37.04 39.58 -2.99
CA ASN A 327 38.22 40.44 -3.13
C ASN A 327 37.87 41.93 -2.98
N GLU A 328 36.73 42.37 -3.50
CA GLU A 328 36.25 43.75 -3.35
C GLU A 328 35.82 44.09 -1.92
N GLY A 329 35.24 43.11 -1.19
CA GLY A 329 34.80 43.27 0.20
C GLY A 329 35.92 43.21 1.25
N GLY A 330 37.15 42.85 0.88
CA GLY A 330 38.31 42.75 1.78
C GLY A 330 39.10 44.06 1.99
N THR A 331 38.59 45.19 1.47
CA THR A 331 39.27 46.49 1.50
C THR A 331 38.56 47.53 2.36
N GLN A 332 38.06 47.14 3.55
CA GLN A 332 37.61 48.07 4.60
C GLN A 332 38.13 47.63 5.96
#